data_AF-V4AS55-F1
#
_entry.id   AF-V4AS55-F1
#
_cell.length_a   1.000
_cell.length_b   1.000
_cell.length_c   1.000
_cell.angle_alpha   90.00
_cell.angle_beta   90.00
_cell.angle_gamma   90.00
#
_symmetry.space_group_name_H-M   'P 1'
#
loop_
_entity.id
_entity.type
_entity.pdbx_description
1 polymer ?
#
loop_
_entity_poly.entity_id
_entity_poly.type
_entity_poly.pdbx_seq_one_letter_code
_entity_poly.pdbx_strand_id
1 'polypeptide(L)'
;AKVNREKKKAYINGLEDELAQVKDSNAQLQQENVKLNSEKDSLAEQVEYLKSVLANQSTLSKVLNTMENLKGVRLTSSISGSSRKRALNADHSYGSKSQKMDETEAVSESHSKSSAGVCLHVHEETVSLELCSHCSRMAKSVK
;
A
#
# COMPACT_ATOMS: atom_id res chain seq x y z
N ALA A 1 33.66 43.84 -34.64
CA ALA A 1 34.37 42.90 -33.74
C ALA A 1 33.88 42.92 -32.28
N LYS A 2 33.79 44.08 -31.61
CA LYS A 2 33.33 44.20 -30.20
C LYS A 2 31.89 43.71 -29.97
N VAL A 3 30.94 44.20 -30.77
CA VAL A 3 29.52 43.80 -30.67
C VAL A 3 29.30 42.30 -30.82
N ASN A 4 30.05 41.62 -31.70
CA ASN A 4 29.94 40.16 -31.85
C ASN A 4 30.47 39.40 -30.62
N ARG A 5 31.51 39.93 -29.95
CA ARG A 5 32.00 39.38 -28.69
C ARG A 5 30.97 39.55 -27.57
N GLU A 6 30.34 40.71 -27.49
CA GLU A 6 29.27 40.99 -26.51
C GLU A 6 28.05 40.10 -26.75
N LYS A 7 27.59 39.95 -28.01
CA LYS A 7 26.49 39.04 -28.37
C LYS A 7 26.81 37.58 -28.04
N LYS A 8 28.02 37.12 -28.35
CA LYS A 8 28.45 35.75 -28.01
C LYS A 8 28.51 35.54 -26.50
N LYS A 9 28.97 36.53 -25.73
CA LYS A 9 28.98 36.47 -24.27
C LYS A 9 27.57 36.39 -23.69
N ALA A 10 26.66 37.25 -24.15
CA ALA A 10 25.26 37.23 -23.70
C ALA A 10 24.57 35.88 -24.02
N TYR A 11 24.83 35.32 -25.20
CA TYR A 11 24.30 34.01 -25.59
C TYR A 11 24.85 32.87 -24.72
N ILE A 12 26.17 32.85 -24.47
CA ILE A 12 26.79 31.84 -23.60
C ILE A 12 26.23 31.93 -22.18
N ASN A 13 26.13 33.14 -21.63
CA ASN A 13 25.54 33.35 -20.31
C ASN A 13 24.09 32.86 -20.25
N GLY A 14 23.28 33.14 -21.28
CA GLY A 14 21.90 32.64 -21.34
C GLY A 14 21.82 31.11 -21.36
N LEU A 15 22.71 30.45 -22.11
CA LEU A 15 22.80 28.99 -22.11
C LEU A 15 23.24 28.43 -20.75
N GLU A 16 24.17 29.09 -20.07
CA GLU A 16 24.60 28.71 -18.73
C GLU A 16 23.46 28.84 -17.71
N ASP A 17 22.68 29.92 -17.79
CA ASP A 17 21.51 30.16 -16.94
C ASP A 17 20.40 29.13 -17.19
N GLU A 18 20.08 28.85 -18.46
CA GLU A 18 19.11 27.80 -18.84
C GLU A 18 19.57 26.42 -18.37
N LEU A 19 20.85 26.10 -18.56
CA LEU A 19 21.40 24.82 -18.10
C LEU A 19 21.34 24.69 -16.58
N ALA A 20 21.61 25.77 -15.84
CA ALA A 20 21.47 25.79 -14.39
C ALA A 20 20.01 25.57 -13.98
N GLN A 21 19.07 26.28 -14.58
CA GLN A 21 17.64 26.14 -14.28
C GLN A 21 17.11 24.74 -14.58
N VAL A 22 17.51 24.15 -15.72
CA VAL A 22 17.12 22.79 -16.09
C VAL A 22 17.71 21.76 -15.12
N LYS A 23 18.96 21.93 -14.69
CA LYS A 23 19.58 21.05 -13.69
C LYS A 23 18.85 21.11 -12.35
N ASP A 24 18.55 22.31 -11.88
CA ASP A 24 17.83 22.51 -10.62
C ASP A 24 16.43 21.90 -10.69
N SER A 25 15.72 22.12 -11.79
CA SER A 25 14.38 21.55 -12.01
C SER A 25 14.43 20.02 -12.08
N ASN A 26 15.43 19.45 -12.74
CA ASN A 26 15.60 18.00 -12.82
C ASN A 26 15.94 17.40 -11.44
N ALA A 27 16.79 18.07 -10.65
CA ALA A 27 17.08 17.65 -9.28
C ALA A 27 15.82 17.66 -8.39
N GLN A 28 14.99 18.71 -8.50
CA GLN A 28 13.71 18.79 -7.79
C GLN A 28 12.74 17.67 -8.21
N LEU A 29 12.59 17.44 -9.52
CA LEU A 29 11.73 16.37 -10.04
C LEU A 29 12.22 14.98 -9.62
N GLN A 30 13.54 14.75 -9.57
CA GLN A 30 14.10 13.49 -9.07
C GLN A 30 13.79 13.29 -7.58
N GLN A 31 13.94 14.34 -6.78
CA GLN A 31 13.61 14.31 -5.36
C GLN A 31 12.13 14.00 -5.13
N GLU A 32 11.23 14.64 -5.90
CA GLU A 32 9.79 14.40 -5.83
C GLU A 32 9.43 12.97 -6.26
N ASN A 33 10.04 12.45 -7.33
CA ASN A 33 9.85 11.06 -7.75
C ASN A 33 10.27 10.07 -6.68
N VAL A 34 11.40 10.30 -6.01
CA VAL A 34 11.84 9.44 -4.90
C VAL A 34 10.82 9.45 -3.77
N LYS A 35 10.30 10.62 -3.41
CA LYS A 35 9.28 10.77 -2.37
C LYS A 35 7.96 10.07 -2.74
N LEU A 36 7.47 10.27 -3.97
CA LEU A 36 6.23 9.66 -4.43
C LEU A 36 6.35 8.13 -4.50
N ASN A 37 7.51 7.62 -4.92
CA ASN A 37 7.74 6.17 -4.95
C ASN A 37 7.80 5.57 -3.54
N SER A 38 8.42 6.24 -2.56
CA SER A 38 8.42 5.73 -1.18
C SER A 38 7.02 5.73 -0.56
N GLU A 39 6.21 6.74 -0.84
CA GLU A 39 4.80 6.78 -0.42
C GLU A 39 3.99 5.66 -1.11
N LYS A 40 4.16 5.49 -2.42
CA LYS A 40 3.53 4.40 -3.19
C LYS A 40 3.86 3.03 -2.60
N ASP A 41 5.14 2.78 -2.27
CA ASP A 41 5.58 1.52 -1.70
C ASP A 41 4.97 1.28 -0.32
N SER A 42 4.90 2.31 0.53
CA SER A 42 4.24 2.22 1.83
C SER A 42 2.75 1.92 1.70
N LEU A 43 2.06 2.56 0.75
CA LEU A 43 0.65 2.29 0.50
C LEU A 43 0.45 0.87 -0.05
N ALA A 44 1.33 0.39 -0.92
CA ALA A 44 1.27 -0.97 -1.45
C ALA A 44 1.43 -2.01 -0.32
N GLU A 45 2.36 -1.79 0.61
CA GLU A 45 2.55 -2.63 1.79
C GLU A 45 1.29 -2.65 2.67
N GLN A 46 0.65 -1.50 2.89
CA GLN A 46 -0.61 -1.42 3.65
C GLN A 46 -1.75 -2.19 2.97
N VAL A 47 -1.87 -2.09 1.64
CA VAL A 47 -2.88 -2.84 0.88
C VAL A 47 -2.62 -4.35 0.97
N GLU A 48 -1.37 -4.77 0.83
CA GLU A 48 -0.99 -6.18 0.97
C GLU A 48 -1.29 -6.70 2.39
N TYR A 49 -0.98 -5.90 3.41
CA TYR A 49 -1.33 -6.19 4.80
C TYR A 49 -2.83 -6.37 4.96
N LEU A 50 -3.66 -5.43 4.50
CA LEU A 50 -5.11 -5.53 4.61
C LEU A 50 -5.68 -6.75 3.85
N LYS A 51 -5.12 -7.07 2.68
CA LYS A 51 -5.48 -8.29 1.93
C LYS A 51 -5.18 -9.54 2.75
N SER A 52 -4.05 -9.60 3.45
CA SER A 52 -3.71 -10.73 4.33
C SER A 52 -4.68 -10.86 5.51
N VAL A 53 -5.14 -9.74 6.09
CA VAL A 53 -6.13 -9.75 7.17
C VAL A 53 -7.47 -10.27 6.67
N LEU A 54 -7.89 -9.83 5.48
CA LEU A 54 -9.15 -10.26 4.86
C LEU A 54 -9.11 -11.73 4.44
N ALA A 55 -8.00 -12.22 3.88
CA ALA A 55 -7.84 -13.62 3.52
C ALA A 55 -7.99 -14.55 4.74
N ASN A 56 -7.52 -14.09 5.91
CA ASN A 56 -7.63 -14.81 7.16
C ASN A 56 -8.99 -14.62 7.87
N GLN A 57 -9.91 -13.84 7.33
CA GLN A 57 -11.17 -13.47 7.99
C GLN A 57 -12.01 -14.68 8.40
N SER A 58 -12.06 -15.75 7.59
CA SER A 58 -12.84 -16.96 7.91
C SER A 58 -12.22 -17.78 9.04
N THR A 59 -10.89 -17.88 9.09
CA THR A 59 -10.14 -18.53 10.17
C THR A 59 -10.20 -17.72 11.46
N LEU A 60 -10.05 -16.40 11.36
CA LEU A 60 -10.24 -15.48 12.47
C LEU A 60 -11.65 -15.63 13.04
N SER A 61 -12.68 -15.66 12.20
CA SER A 61 -14.07 -15.88 12.63
C SER A 61 -14.27 -17.22 13.35
N LYS A 62 -13.62 -18.30 12.88
CA LYS A 62 -13.67 -19.61 13.56
C LYS A 62 -13.03 -19.57 14.95
N VAL A 63 -11.87 -18.91 15.09
CA VAL A 63 -11.19 -18.73 16.38
C VAL A 63 -12.01 -17.85 17.33
N LEU A 64 -12.55 -16.73 16.82
CA LEU A 64 -13.43 -15.85 17.58
C LEU A 64 -14.65 -16.62 18.11
N ASN A 65 -15.32 -17.42 17.26
CA ASN A 65 -16.49 -18.22 17.67
C ASN A 65 -16.14 -19.30 18.72
N THR A 66 -14.93 -19.87 18.67
CA THR A 66 -14.48 -20.80 19.74
C THR A 66 -14.19 -20.07 21.05
N MET A 67 -13.80 -18.79 21.02
CA MET A 67 -13.52 -17.97 22.19
C MET A 67 -14.77 -17.26 22.75
N GLU A 68 -15.80 -17.01 21.94
CA GLU A 68 -17.08 -16.44 22.38
C GLU A 68 -17.82 -17.37 23.36
N ASN A 69 -17.50 -18.67 23.31
CA ASN A 69 -17.96 -19.67 24.29
C ASN A 69 -17.11 -19.71 25.57
N LEU A 70 -16.05 -18.90 25.69
CA LEU A 70 -15.25 -18.75 26.91
C LEU A 70 -15.75 -17.53 27.69
N LYS A 71 -16.32 -17.77 28.89
CA LYS A 71 -16.70 -16.70 29.81
C LYS A 71 -15.46 -15.85 30.14
N GLY A 72 -15.52 -14.55 29.85
CA GLY A 72 -14.49 -13.57 30.23
C GLY A 72 -13.58 -13.08 29.09
N VAL A 73 -13.67 -13.61 27.86
CA VAL A 73 -12.86 -13.14 26.72
C VAL A 73 -13.70 -12.24 25.82
N ARG A 74 -13.35 -10.95 25.71
CA ARG A 74 -14.04 -9.97 24.84
C ARG A 74 -13.10 -9.50 23.74
N LEU A 75 -13.42 -9.86 22.49
CA LEU A 75 -12.60 -9.53 21.32
C LEU A 75 -13.20 -8.31 20.61
N THR A 76 -12.58 -7.15 20.78
CA THR A 76 -12.94 -5.92 20.06
C THR A 76 -12.07 -5.80 18.82
N SER A 77 -12.58 -6.21 17.65
CA SER A 77 -11.94 -5.91 16.37
C SER A 77 -12.80 -4.91 15.60
N SER A 78 -12.19 -3.83 15.12
CA SER A 78 -12.86 -2.78 14.32
C SER A 78 -13.17 -3.22 12.88
N ILE A 79 -13.18 -4.53 12.59
CA ILE A 79 -13.31 -5.07 11.23
C ILE A 79 -14.75 -5.39 10.83
N SER A 80 -15.72 -5.23 11.74
CA SER A 80 -17.15 -5.41 11.42
C SER A 80 -17.75 -4.17 10.74
N GLY A 81 -17.12 -3.76 9.63
CA GLY A 81 -17.75 -2.92 8.61
C GLY A 81 -18.84 -3.70 7.88
N SER A 82 -19.99 -3.84 8.54
CA SER A 82 -21.34 -4.13 8.02
C SER A 82 -21.40 -4.47 6.53
N SER A 83 -21.60 -5.76 6.24
CA SER A 83 -22.12 -6.29 4.98
C SER A 83 -23.52 -5.73 4.68
N ARG A 84 -23.64 -4.42 4.42
CA ARG A 84 -24.82 -3.87 3.77
C ARG A 84 -24.68 -4.14 2.27
N LYS A 85 -25.39 -5.20 1.85
CA LYS A 85 -25.78 -5.48 0.46
C LYS A 85 -25.98 -4.16 -0.29
N ARG A 86 -25.03 -3.79 -1.14
CA ARG A 86 -25.30 -2.83 -2.22
C ARG A 86 -26.19 -3.57 -3.21
N ALA A 87 -27.49 -3.30 -3.12
CA ALA A 87 -28.41 -3.60 -4.20
C ALA A 87 -27.88 -2.95 -5.47
N LEU A 88 -27.51 -3.78 -6.45
CA LEU A 88 -27.20 -3.35 -7.80
C LEU A 88 -28.50 -2.83 -8.41
N ASN A 89 -28.69 -1.50 -8.39
CA ASN A 89 -29.60 -0.90 -9.33
C ASN A 89 -28.89 -0.85 -10.68
N ALA A 90 -29.42 -1.69 -11.56
CA ALA A 90 -29.16 -1.70 -12.97
C ALA A 90 -29.66 -0.38 -13.58
N ASP A 91 -28.74 0.50 -13.94
CA ASP A 91 -28.85 1.27 -15.17
C ASP A 91 -27.47 1.85 -15.54
N HIS A 92 -27.27 2.15 -16.82
CA HIS A 92 -26.04 2.65 -17.47
C HIS A 92 -25.18 1.60 -18.17
N SER A 93 -25.78 1.06 -19.23
CA SER A 93 -25.12 0.70 -20.48
C SER A 93 -24.38 1.91 -21.08
N TYR A 94 -23.07 1.80 -21.31
CA TYR A 94 -22.40 2.41 -22.46
C TYR A 94 -21.08 1.66 -22.77
N GLY A 95 -21.08 0.95 -23.90
CA GLY A 95 -19.89 0.81 -24.73
C GLY A 95 -19.01 -0.43 -24.54
N SER A 96 -19.52 -1.60 -24.92
CA SER A 96 -18.70 -2.76 -25.26
C SER A 96 -17.75 -2.45 -26.43
N LYS A 97 -16.45 -2.69 -26.26
CA LYS A 97 -15.57 -3.16 -27.35
C LYS A 97 -14.67 -4.27 -26.84
N SER A 98 -15.04 -5.49 -27.20
CA SER A 98 -14.25 -6.71 -27.10
C SER A 98 -12.99 -6.60 -27.96
N GLN A 99 -11.82 -6.82 -27.38
CA GLN A 99 -10.67 -7.32 -28.12
C GLN A 99 -10.03 -8.47 -27.35
N LYS A 100 -9.95 -9.61 -28.04
CA LYS A 100 -9.27 -10.86 -27.69
C LYS A 100 -7.78 -10.62 -27.39
N MET A 101 -7.30 -11.05 -26.22
CA MET A 101 -5.89 -11.36 -25.91
C MET A 101 -5.93 -12.39 -24.75
N ASP A 102 -5.99 -13.67 -25.08
CA ASP A 102 -4.87 -14.63 -25.13
C ASP A 102 -4.57 -15.26 -23.75
N GLU A 103 -4.79 -16.58 -23.69
CA GLU A 103 -4.60 -17.48 -22.56
C GLU A 103 -3.13 -17.84 -22.44
N THR A 104 -2.34 -17.03 -21.75
CA THR A 104 -1.15 -17.51 -21.03
C THR A 104 -0.84 -16.49 -19.94
N GLU A 105 -0.78 -16.95 -18.69
CA GLU A 105 -0.01 -16.42 -17.55
C GLU A 105 -0.61 -17.11 -16.32
N ALA A 106 -0.14 -18.32 -16.08
CA ALA A 106 -0.39 -19.05 -14.85
C ALA A 106 0.20 -18.24 -13.69
N VAL A 107 -0.68 -17.50 -12.99
CA VAL A 107 -0.37 -16.87 -11.71
C VAL A 107 -0.01 -17.98 -10.74
N SER A 108 1.29 -18.22 -10.64
CA SER A 108 1.89 -19.15 -9.70
C SER A 108 1.79 -18.51 -8.32
N GLU A 109 0.66 -18.71 -7.65
CA GLU A 109 0.46 -18.41 -6.23
C GLU A 109 1.44 -19.24 -5.39
N SER A 110 2.68 -18.76 -5.34
CA SER A 110 3.62 -19.18 -4.33
C SER A 110 3.15 -18.58 -3.00
N HIS A 111 2.46 -19.39 -2.20
CA HIS A 111 2.21 -19.14 -0.79
C HIS A 111 3.55 -19.04 -0.03
N SER A 112 4.28 -17.94 -0.20
CA SER A 112 5.39 -17.61 0.68
C SER A 112 4.77 -17.38 2.07
N LYS A 113 5.23 -18.15 3.06
CA LYS A 113 4.73 -18.15 4.44
C LYS A 113 4.68 -16.72 5.00
N SER A 114 3.52 -16.08 4.88
CA SER A 114 3.29 -14.70 5.31
C SER A 114 3.19 -14.67 6.83
N SER A 115 4.21 -14.15 7.51
CA SER A 115 4.22 -14.06 8.97
C SER A 115 3.34 -12.91 9.45
N ALA A 116 2.31 -13.20 10.24
CA ALA A 116 1.52 -12.19 10.95
C ALA A 116 2.07 -11.98 12.38
N GLY A 117 1.79 -10.83 12.96
CA GLY A 117 2.10 -10.51 14.35
C GLY A 117 0.83 -10.14 15.11
N VAL A 118 0.72 -10.63 16.34
CA VAL A 118 -0.43 -10.41 17.22
C VAL A 118 0.08 -9.91 18.57
N CYS A 119 -0.56 -8.86 19.09
CA CYS A 119 -0.39 -8.39 20.46
C CYS A 119 -1.52 -8.94 21.33
N LEU A 120 -1.18 -9.46 22.51
CA LEU A 120 -2.10 -9.78 23.59
C LEU A 120 -2.02 -8.64 24.61
N HIS A 121 -3.12 -7.93 24.81
CA HIS A 121 -3.23 -6.92 25.85
C HIS A 121 -4.04 -7.52 27.01
N VAL A 122 -3.46 -7.49 28.21
CA VAL A 122 -4.13 -7.93 29.44
C VAL A 122 -4.28 -6.71 30.33
N HIS A 123 -5.51 -6.39 30.72
CA HIS A 123 -5.81 -5.30 31.64
C HIS A 123 -6.90 -5.73 32.62
N GLU A 124 -6.56 -5.74 33.91
CA GLU A 124 -7.41 -6.29 34.97
C GLU A 124 -7.85 -7.73 34.62
N GLU A 125 -9.16 -7.97 34.51
CA GLU A 125 -9.74 -9.25 34.12
C GLU A 125 -10.04 -9.34 32.61
N THR A 126 -9.62 -8.34 31.83
CA THR A 126 -9.90 -8.26 30.40
C THR A 126 -8.68 -8.62 29.56
N VAL A 127 -8.93 -9.40 28.51
CA VAL A 127 -7.91 -9.82 27.55
C VAL A 127 -8.39 -9.44 26.15
N SER A 128 -7.58 -8.68 25.41
CA SER A 128 -7.82 -8.35 24.01
C SER A 128 -6.64 -8.77 23.13
N LEU A 129 -6.96 -9.00 21.86
CA LEU A 129 -6.00 -9.37 20.83
C LEU A 129 -6.06 -8.33 19.70
N GLU A 130 -4.90 -7.85 19.27
CA GLU A 130 -4.77 -6.90 18.17
C GLU A 130 -3.72 -7.36 17.18
N LEU A 131 -3.98 -7.13 15.89
CA LEU A 131 -2.97 -7.36 14.87
C LEU A 131 -1.93 -6.24 14.93
N CYS A 132 -0.65 -6.62 14.94
CA CYS A 132 0.45 -5.70 15.16
C CYS A 132 1.59 -5.92 14.16
N SER A 133 1.85 -4.89 13.35
CA SER A 133 2.94 -4.88 12.36
C SER A 133 4.33 -4.94 13.02
N HIS A 134 4.49 -4.33 14.19
CA HIS A 134 5.72 -4.40 14.97
C HIS A 134 6.04 -5.85 15.40
N CYS A 135 5.05 -6.55 15.96
CA CYS A 135 5.20 -7.97 16.33
C CYS A 135 5.40 -8.87 15.10
N SER A 136 4.84 -8.53 13.94
CA SER A 136 5.08 -9.28 12.70
C SER A 136 6.55 -9.19 12.28
N ARG A 137 7.14 -8.00 12.32
CA ARG A 137 8.57 -7.78 12.04
C ARG A 137 9.46 -8.50 13.05
N MET A 138 9.14 -8.43 14.34
CA MET A 138 9.90 -9.14 15.37
C MET A 138 9.85 -10.66 15.17
N ALA A 139 8.68 -11.23 14.88
CA ALA A 139 8.54 -12.66 14.64
C ALA A 139 9.33 -13.16 13.42
N LYS A 140 9.58 -12.31 12.41
CA LYS A 140 10.47 -12.65 11.27
C LYS A 140 11.94 -12.74 11.69
N SER A 141 12.36 -12.00 12.72
CA SER A 141 13.76 -11.94 13.21
C SER A 141 14.10 -13.01 14.24
N VAL A 142 13.09 -13.66 14.85
CA VAL A 142 13.28 -14.80 15.76
C VAL A 142 13.36 -16.07 14.90
N LYS A 143 14.51 -16.29 14.27
CA LYS A 143 14.89 -17.55 13.62
C LYS A 143 16.11 -18.14 14.31
#